data_AF-A0A965UNC8-F1
#
_entry.id   AF-A0A965UNC8-F1
#
_cell.length_a   1.000
_cell.length_b   1.000
_cell.length_c   1.000
_cell.angle_alpha   90.00
_cell.angle_beta   90.00
_cell.angle_gamma   90.00
#
_symmetry.space_group_name_H-M   'P 1'
#
loop_
_entity.id
_entity.type
_entity.pdbx_description
1 polymer ?
#
loop_
_entity_poly.entity_id
_entity_poly.type
_entity_poly.pdbx_seq_one_letter_code
_entity_poly.pdbx_strand_id
1 'polypeptide(L)'
;MVAAADNLHAIVTQMSAFLADARAQAAAGMTWQKFGQMLVDLLHRFVAALDAISGMTGPEKKGLVLAAAAALFDAVADRCVPVALYPFWTIIRPATRTLVLAIASGAVESLLPITRSA
;
A
#
# COMPACT_ATOMS: atom_id res chain seq x y z
N MET A 1 19.19 -5.54 18.75
CA MET A 1 18.31 -6.39 17.91
C MET A 1 16.85 -6.40 18.40
N VAL A 2 16.58 -6.37 19.71
CA VAL A 2 15.21 -6.32 20.27
C VAL A 2 14.42 -5.09 19.80
N ALA A 3 15.00 -3.88 19.86
CA ALA A 3 14.31 -2.65 19.45
C ALA A 3 13.88 -2.60 17.96
N ALA A 4 14.63 -3.24 17.06
CA ALA A 4 14.26 -3.29 15.64
C ALA A 4 13.07 -4.23 15.39
N ALA A 5 13.00 -5.33 16.15
CA ALA A 5 11.88 -6.27 16.08
C ALA A 5 10.59 -5.65 16.64
N ASP A 6 10.68 -4.89 17.73
CA ASP A 6 9.53 -4.17 18.31
C ASP A 6 8.98 -3.10 17.35
N ASN A 7 9.88 -2.35 16.69
CA ASN A 7 9.50 -1.35 15.69
C ASN A 7 8.81 -1.98 14.47
N LEU A 8 9.34 -3.11 13.97
CA LEU A 8 8.71 -3.81 12.85
C LEU A 8 7.32 -4.34 13.23
N HIS A 9 7.16 -4.89 14.43
CA HIS A 9 5.87 -5.35 14.93
C HIS A 9 4.86 -4.19 14.96
N ALA A 10 5.26 -3.02 15.48
CA ALA A 10 4.42 -1.83 15.50
C ALA A 10 3.98 -1.39 14.09
N ILE A 11 4.87 -1.43 13.10
CA ILE A 11 4.54 -1.12 11.70
C ILE A 11 3.54 -2.13 11.13
N VAL A 12 3.72 -3.42 11.39
CA VAL A 12 2.78 -4.46 10.95
C VAL A 12 1.40 -4.25 11.57
N THR A 13 1.33 -3.89 12.86
CA THR A 13 0.05 -3.53 13.52
C THR A 13 -0.58 -2.29 12.89
N GLN A 14 0.20 -1.26 12.56
CA GLN A 14 -0.30 -0.09 11.86
C GLN A 14 -0.83 -0.45 10.46
N MET A 15 -0.18 -1.38 9.76
CA MET A 15 -0.62 -1.88 8.45
C MET A 15 -1.96 -2.60 8.54
N SER A 16 -2.11 -3.51 9.48
CA SER A 16 -3.36 -4.25 9.65
C SER A 16 -4.51 -3.30 10.05
N ALA A 17 -4.24 -2.32 10.92
CA ALA A 17 -5.21 -1.28 11.28
C ALA A 17 -5.61 -0.41 10.08
N PHE A 18 -4.65 0.04 9.27
CA PHE A 18 -4.92 0.81 8.06
C PHE A 18 -5.76 0.01 7.06
N LEU A 19 -5.46 -1.27 6.85
CA LEU A 19 -6.23 -2.13 5.94
C LEU A 19 -7.64 -2.41 6.47
N ALA A 20 -7.82 -2.53 7.79
CA ALA A 20 -9.13 -2.68 8.39
C ALA A 20 -9.99 -1.42 8.17
N ASP A 21 -9.41 -0.25 8.41
CA ASP A 21 -10.06 1.04 8.14
C ASP A 21 -10.38 1.23 6.65
N ALA A 22 -9.44 0.87 5.77
CA ALA A 22 -9.63 0.91 4.33
C ALA A 22 -10.82 0.07 3.86
N ARG A 23 -10.98 -1.14 4.41
CA ARG A 23 -12.13 -2.00 4.13
C ARG A 23 -13.44 -1.41 4.64
N ALA A 24 -13.43 -0.81 5.84
CA ALA A 24 -14.60 -0.14 6.40
C ALA A 24 -15.04 1.03 5.51
N GLN A 25 -14.09 1.86 5.06
CA GLN A 25 -14.36 2.95 4.12
C GLN A 25 -14.89 2.44 2.76
N ALA A 26 -14.50 1.25 2.32
CA ALA A 26 -14.93 0.65 1.06
C ALA A 26 -16.28 -0.08 1.13
N ALA A 27 -16.90 -0.21 2.32
CA ALA A 27 -18.10 -1.01 2.53
C ALA A 27 -19.30 -0.55 1.66
N ALA A 28 -19.46 0.76 1.50
CA ALA A 28 -20.54 1.38 0.71
C ALA A 28 -20.22 1.52 -0.79
N GLY A 29 -19.11 0.94 -1.25
CA GLY A 29 -18.54 1.21 -2.56
C GLY A 29 -17.50 2.33 -2.49
N MET A 30 -16.54 2.27 -3.41
CA MET A 30 -15.40 3.18 -3.45
C MET A 30 -15.18 3.65 -4.89
N THR A 31 -14.61 4.84 -5.08
CA THR A 31 -14.17 5.30 -6.41
C THR A 31 -12.68 5.03 -6.58
N TRP A 32 -12.22 4.88 -7.83
CA TRP A 32 -10.80 4.78 -8.15
C TRP A 32 -9.99 5.99 -7.66
N GLN A 33 -10.60 7.18 -7.61
CA GLN A 33 -9.97 8.37 -7.04
C GLN A 33 -9.71 8.21 -5.54
N LYS A 34 -10.70 7.73 -4.76
CA LYS A 34 -10.53 7.50 -3.32
C LYS A 34 -9.52 6.39 -3.05
N PHE A 35 -9.53 5.33 -3.85
CA PHE A 35 -8.49 4.31 -3.82
C PHE A 35 -7.09 4.91 -4.04
N GLY A 36 -6.93 5.75 -5.06
CA GLY A 36 -5.67 6.42 -5.35
C GLY A 36 -5.16 7.29 -4.20
N GLN A 37 -6.05 8.04 -3.55
CA GLN A 37 -5.70 8.82 -2.35
C GLN A 37 -5.23 7.92 -1.21
N MET A 38 -5.95 6.83 -0.94
CA MET A 38 -5.57 5.88 0.11
C MET A 38 -4.26 5.15 -0.18
N LEU A 39 -4.00 4.85 -1.46
CA LEU A 39 -2.74 4.27 -1.89
C LEU A 39 -1.59 5.26 -1.62
N VAL A 40 -1.72 6.53 -2.01
CA VAL A 40 -0.69 7.55 -1.73
C VAL A 40 -0.47 7.74 -0.23
N ASP A 41 -1.55 7.82 0.56
CA ASP A 41 -1.46 7.92 2.02
C ASP A 41 -0.72 6.73 2.63
N LEU A 42 -1.01 5.50 2.15
CA LEU A 42 -0.28 4.30 2.53
C LEU A 42 1.20 4.44 2.18
N LEU A 43 1.54 4.77 0.94
CA LEU A 43 2.93 4.89 0.52
C LEU A 43 3.70 5.89 1.39
N HIS A 44 3.15 7.08 1.64
CA HIS A 44 3.79 8.08 2.50
C HIS A 44 4.00 7.58 3.93
N ARG A 45 2.96 7.03 4.57
CA ARG A 45 3.03 6.57 5.97
C ARG A 45 4.02 5.43 6.14
N PHE A 46 3.97 4.43 5.25
CA PHE A 46 4.82 3.23 5.37
C PHE A 46 6.27 3.49 4.96
N VAL A 47 6.51 4.33 3.95
CA VAL A 47 7.87 4.75 3.62
C VAL A 47 8.48 5.50 4.82
N ALA A 48 7.79 6.49 5.39
CA ALA A 48 8.30 7.24 6.54
C ALA A 48 8.54 6.35 7.78
N ALA A 49 7.61 5.44 8.09
CA ALA A 49 7.74 4.53 9.22
C ALA A 49 8.91 3.55 9.05
N LEU A 50 9.08 2.99 7.85
CA LEU A 50 10.19 2.08 7.55
C LEU A 50 11.52 2.82 7.44
N ASP A 51 11.53 4.07 7.01
CA ASP A 51 12.75 4.86 6.93
C ASP A 51 13.38 5.08 8.32
N ALA A 52 12.54 5.28 9.35
CA ALA A 52 12.96 5.37 10.74
C ALA A 52 13.60 4.09 11.31
N ILE A 53 13.39 2.92 10.68
CA ILE A 53 14.03 1.67 11.10
C ILE A 53 15.47 1.61 10.61
N SER A 54 16.39 1.58 11.57
CA SER A 54 17.80 1.25 11.34
C SER A 54 17.99 -0.27 11.25
N GLY A 55 18.85 -0.73 10.34
CA GLY A 55 19.19 -2.16 10.19
C GLY A 55 18.44 -2.90 9.09
N MET A 56 17.58 -2.22 8.32
CA MET A 56 16.98 -2.77 7.08
C MET A 56 17.57 -2.10 5.85
N THR A 57 17.77 -2.89 4.79
CA THR A 57 18.23 -2.40 3.49
C THR A 57 17.09 -1.71 2.72
N GLY A 58 17.44 -0.80 1.80
CA GLY A 58 16.46 -0.13 0.94
C GLY A 58 15.56 -1.10 0.15
N PRO A 59 16.10 -2.17 -0.47
CA PRO A 59 15.28 -3.18 -1.15
C PRO A 59 14.28 -3.90 -0.22
N GLU A 60 14.67 -4.21 1.02
CA GLU A 60 13.75 -4.84 2.00
C GLU A 60 12.62 -3.89 2.38
N LYS A 61 12.93 -2.62 2.66
CA LYS A 61 11.91 -1.60 2.97
C LYS A 61 10.93 -1.43 1.79
N LYS A 62 11.45 -1.32 0.57
CA LYS A 62 10.63 -1.24 -0.65
C LYS A 62 9.72 -2.47 -0.79
N GLY A 63 10.25 -3.67 -0.54
CA GLY A 63 9.47 -4.91 -0.58
C GLY A 63 8.28 -4.90 0.38
N LEU A 64 8.47 -4.41 1.61
CA LEU A 64 7.39 -4.28 2.59
C LEU A 64 6.33 -3.26 2.17
N VAL A 65 6.74 -2.10 1.65
CA VAL A 65 5.77 -1.09 1.16
C VAL A 65 4.95 -1.63 -0.01
N LEU A 66 5.59 -2.35 -0.95
CA LEU A 66 4.89 -2.95 -2.08
C LEU A 66 3.95 -4.08 -1.66
N ALA A 67 4.33 -4.87 -0.65
CA ALA A 67 3.44 -5.87 -0.06
C ALA A 67 2.20 -5.22 0.59
N ALA A 68 2.38 -4.09 1.28
CA ALA A 68 1.27 -3.31 1.84
C ALA A 68 0.35 -2.72 0.75
N ALA A 69 0.92 -2.18 -0.33
CA ALA A 69 0.16 -1.68 -1.48
C ALA A 69 -0.63 -2.79 -2.18
N ALA A 70 -0.02 -3.97 -2.34
CA ALA A 70 -0.70 -5.16 -2.85
C ALA A 70 -1.88 -5.56 -1.96
N ALA A 71 -1.67 -5.62 -0.64
CA ALA A 71 -2.72 -5.96 0.32
C ALA A 71 -3.87 -4.96 0.31
N LEU A 72 -3.59 -3.67 0.12
CA LEU A 72 -4.62 -2.64 -0.04
C LEU A 72 -5.44 -2.90 -1.31
N PHE A 73 -4.79 -3.07 -2.47
CA PHE A 73 -5.48 -3.37 -3.72
C PHE A 73 -6.36 -4.62 -3.57
N ASP A 74 -5.80 -5.71 -3.04
CA ASP A 74 -6.53 -6.96 -2.88
C ASP A 74 -7.71 -6.83 -1.90
N ALA A 75 -7.66 -5.89 -0.94
CA ALA A 75 -8.73 -5.66 0.02
C ALA A 75 -9.89 -4.80 -0.51
N VAL A 76 -9.65 -3.85 -1.41
CA VAL A 76 -10.66 -2.83 -1.77
C VAL A 76 -10.93 -2.68 -3.27
N ALA A 77 -10.13 -3.25 -4.17
CA ALA A 77 -10.27 -3.02 -5.60
C ALA A 77 -11.62 -3.51 -6.16
N ASP A 78 -12.16 -4.61 -5.64
CA ASP A 78 -13.47 -5.11 -6.06
C ASP A 78 -14.62 -4.15 -5.68
N ARG A 79 -14.42 -3.30 -4.67
CA ARG A 79 -15.37 -2.25 -4.26
C ARG A 79 -15.29 -0.99 -5.12
N CYS A 80 -14.27 -0.90 -5.99
CA CYS A 80 -14.09 0.21 -6.92
C CYS A 80 -14.86 0.03 -8.25
N VAL A 81 -15.47 -1.15 -8.44
CA VAL A 81 -16.06 -1.55 -9.72
C VAL A 81 -17.58 -1.68 -9.60
N PRO A 82 -18.34 -1.03 -10.50
CA PRO A 82 -19.79 -1.24 -10.58
C PRO A 82 -20.13 -2.70 -10.90
N VAL A 83 -21.20 -3.23 -10.31
CA VAL A 83 -21.62 -4.63 -10.48
C VAL A 83 -21.80 -5.02 -11.95
N ALA A 84 -22.29 -4.10 -12.79
CA ALA A 84 -22.47 -4.31 -14.23
C ALA A 84 -21.16 -4.63 -14.98
N LEU A 85 -20.01 -4.17 -14.47
CA LEU A 85 -18.70 -4.37 -15.09
C LEU A 85 -17.91 -5.54 -14.46
N TYR A 86 -18.48 -6.24 -13.49
CA TYR A 86 -17.78 -7.29 -12.73
C TYR A 86 -17.23 -8.44 -13.61
N PRO A 87 -17.94 -8.94 -14.66
CA PRO A 87 -17.40 -10.00 -15.53
C PRO A 87 -16.14 -9.57 -16.29
N PHE A 88 -16.06 -8.30 -16.69
CA PHE A 88 -14.85 -7.76 -17.33
C PHE A 88 -13.75 -7.52 -16.31
N TRP A 89 -14.12 -7.08 -15.10
CA TRP A 89 -13.20 -6.82 -14.00
C TRP A 89 -12.37 -8.04 -13.62
N THR A 90 -12.98 -9.23 -13.49
CA THR A 90 -12.25 -10.44 -13.10
C THR A 90 -11.14 -10.81 -14.10
N ILE A 91 -11.32 -10.48 -15.38
CA ILE A 91 -10.33 -10.70 -16.44
C ILE A 91 -9.19 -9.67 -16.36
N ILE A 92 -9.53 -8.39 -16.15
CA ILE A 92 -8.52 -7.31 -16.15
C ILE A 92 -7.85 -7.09 -14.79
N ARG A 93 -8.43 -7.59 -13.70
CA ARG A 93 -7.94 -7.41 -12.31
C ARG A 93 -6.45 -7.73 -12.15
N PRO A 94 -5.90 -8.84 -12.68
CA PRO A 94 -4.46 -9.11 -12.58
C PRO A 94 -3.60 -8.05 -13.27
N ALA A 95 -4.03 -7.59 -14.45
CA ALA A 95 -3.33 -6.53 -15.19
C ALA A 95 -3.41 -5.18 -14.45
N THR A 96 -4.58 -4.84 -13.92
CA THR A 96 -4.76 -3.63 -13.08
C THR A 96 -3.91 -3.70 -11.82
N ARG A 97 -3.83 -4.87 -11.15
CA ARG A 97 -2.97 -5.07 -9.97
C ARG A 97 -1.50 -4.84 -10.32
N THR A 98 -1.03 -5.40 -11.43
CA THR A 98 0.34 -5.19 -11.91
C THR A 98 0.61 -3.72 -12.22
N LEU A 99 -0.34 -3.03 -12.87
CA LEU A 99 -0.23 -1.60 -13.16
C LEU A 99 -0.13 -0.78 -11.86
N VAL A 100 -1.00 -1.04 -10.88
CA VAL A 100 -0.99 -0.37 -9.58
C VAL A 100 0.33 -0.61 -8.85
N LEU A 101 0.86 -1.83 -8.86
CA LEU A 101 2.13 -2.15 -8.23
C LEU A 101 3.33 -1.53 -8.95
N ALA A 102 3.28 -1.42 -10.29
CA ALA A 102 4.29 -0.71 -11.05
C ALA A 102 4.30 0.79 -10.71
N ILE A 103 3.12 1.41 -10.61
CA ILE A 103 2.97 2.80 -10.15
C ILE A 103 3.49 2.95 -8.72
N ALA A 104 3.08 2.07 -7.80
CA ALA A 104 3.54 2.08 -6.42
C ALA A 104 5.07 1.91 -6.32
N SER A 105 5.66 1.05 -7.15
CA SER A 105 7.12 0.88 -7.21
C SER A 105 7.83 2.16 -7.62
N GLY A 106 7.35 2.82 -8.69
CA GLY A 106 7.91 4.11 -9.11
C GLY A 106 7.71 5.21 -8.08
N ALA A 107 6.56 5.25 -7.42
CA ALA A 107 6.27 6.19 -6.34
C ALA A 107 7.16 5.96 -5.10
N VAL A 108 7.42 4.71 -4.72
CA VAL A 108 8.34 4.41 -3.62
C VAL A 108 9.77 4.85 -3.98
N GLU A 109 10.20 4.67 -5.22
CA GLU A 109 11.49 5.16 -5.70
C GLU A 109 11.59 6.68 -5.79
N SER A 110 10.48 7.40 -5.96
CA SER A 110 10.47 8.87 -5.87
C SER A 110 10.40 9.39 -4.44
N LEU A 111 9.83 8.60 -3.52
CA LEU A 111 9.75 8.94 -2.09
C LEU A 111 11.07 8.64 -1.34
N LEU A 112 11.75 7.54 -1.67
CA LEU A 112 12.98 7.07 -0.99
C LEU A 112 14.27 7.92 -1.16
N PRO A 113 14.39 8.88 -2.09
CA PRO A 113 15.49 9.84 -2.12
C PRO A 113 15.12 11.22 -1.53
N ILE A 114 13.84 11.50 -1.28
CA ILE A 114 13.39 12.78 -0.69
C ILE A 114 13.61 12.82 0.82
N THR A 115 13.74 11.67 1.50
CA THR A 115 14.05 11.60 2.95
C THR A 115 15.54 11.41 3.27
N ARG A 116 16.41 11.19 2.26
CA ARG A 116 17.88 11.12 2.45
C ARG A 116 18.60 12.47 2.37
N SER A 117 17.90 13.55 2.04
CA SER A 117 18.46 14.92 1.89
C SER A 117 17.80 15.95 2.80
N ALA A 118 17.48 15.58 4.05
CA ALA A 118 17.11 16.51 5.11
C ALA A 118 17.99 16.27 6.34
#